data_AF-A0A1Y5HPL3-F1
#
_entry.id   AF-A0A1Y5HPL3-F1
#
_cell.length_a   1.000
_cell.length_b   1.000
_cell.length_c   1.000
_cell.angle_alpha   90.00
_cell.angle_beta   90.00
_cell.angle_gamma   90.00
#
_symmetry.space_group_name_H-M   'P 1'
#
loop_
_entity.id
_entity.type
_entity.pdbx_description
1 polymer ?
#
loop_
_entity_poly.entity_id
_entity_poly.type
_entity_poly.pdbx_seq_one_letter_code
_entity_poly.pdbx_strand_id
1 'polypeptide(L)'
;YGFDDYLEEKGLSNLNADIKEALTATATQYTLIDTQARAGNPFDVLIMDAQRNAENPINTTIDALKAQSNGLISMAEDLNLGTVSVTDTTEAFD
;
A
#
# COMPACT_ATOMS: atom_id res chain seq x y z
N TYR A 1 -15.38 -13.09 16.81
CA TYR A 1 -15.07 -11.68 17.08
C TYR A 1 -13.67 -11.38 16.63
N GLY A 2 -13.51 -11.35 15.31
CA GLY A 2 -12.34 -10.78 14.63
C GLY A 2 -12.51 -9.29 14.39
N PHE A 3 -11.54 -8.69 13.72
CA PHE A 3 -11.56 -7.25 13.37
C PHE A 3 -12.74 -6.90 12.45
N ASP A 4 -13.10 -7.79 11.52
CA ASP A 4 -14.27 -7.66 10.64
C ASP A 4 -15.58 -7.53 11.44
N ASP A 5 -15.79 -8.42 12.42
CA ASP A 5 -16.98 -8.40 13.29
C ASP A 5 -17.03 -7.09 14.09
N TYR A 6 -15.88 -6.62 14.58
CA TYR A 6 -15.77 -5.35 15.32
C TYR A 6 -16.14 -4.14 14.46
N LEU A 7 -15.66 -4.09 13.21
CA LEU A 7 -15.98 -2.99 12.29
C LEU A 7 -17.46 -3.00 11.91
N GLU A 8 -18.06 -4.16 11.72
CA GLU A 8 -19.49 -4.29 11.44
C GLU A 8 -20.34 -3.81 12.61
N GLU A 9 -20.00 -4.19 13.85
CA GLU A 9 -20.68 -3.71 15.07
C GLU A 9 -20.58 -2.18 15.27
N LYS A 10 -19.52 -1.55 14.74
CA LYS A 10 -19.32 -0.10 14.77
C LYS A 10 -19.94 0.65 13.59
N GLY A 11 -20.58 -0.06 12.65
CA GLY A 11 -21.12 0.55 11.43
C GLY A 11 -20.05 1.01 10.45
N LEU A 12 -18.82 0.51 10.58
CA LEU A 12 -17.65 0.84 9.76
C LEU A 12 -17.35 -0.28 8.76
N SER A 13 -18.37 -0.95 8.24
CA SER A 13 -18.21 -2.07 7.30
C SER A 13 -17.53 -1.67 5.99
N ASN A 14 -17.72 -0.42 5.54
CA ASN A 14 -17.00 0.14 4.39
C ASN A 14 -15.48 0.17 4.63
N LEU A 15 -15.05 0.45 5.87
CA LEU A 15 -13.64 0.49 6.24
C LEU A 15 -12.94 -0.85 6.01
N ASN A 16 -13.63 -1.95 6.30
CA ASN A 16 -13.12 -3.30 6.07
C ASN A 16 -12.96 -3.59 4.57
N ALA A 17 -13.90 -3.13 3.75
CA ALA A 17 -13.81 -3.26 2.29
C ALA A 17 -12.61 -2.48 1.74
N ASP A 18 -12.42 -1.24 2.19
CA ASP A 18 -11.31 -0.38 1.78
C ASP A 18 -9.94 -0.96 2.16
N ILE A 19 -9.81 -1.54 3.37
CA ILE A 19 -8.59 -2.26 3.80
C ILE A 19 -8.30 -3.43 2.88
N LYS A 20 -9.31 -4.25 2.58
CA LYS A 20 -9.16 -5.43 1.73
C LYS A 20 -8.77 -5.04 0.32
N GLU A 21 -9.36 -3.98 -0.22
CA GLU A 21 -9.01 -3.44 -1.54
C GLU A 21 -7.56 -2.95 -1.56
N ALA A 22 -7.14 -2.14 -0.59
CA ALA A 22 -5.76 -1.65 -0.50
C ALA A 22 -4.74 -2.78 -0.36
N LEU A 23 -5.00 -3.78 0.49
CA LEU A 23 -4.14 -4.96 0.65
C LEU A 23 -4.07 -5.78 -0.64
N THR A 24 -5.19 -5.96 -1.32
CA THR A 24 -5.27 -6.69 -2.59
C THR A 24 -4.50 -5.96 -3.69
N ALA A 25 -4.62 -4.63 -3.75
CA ALA A 25 -3.88 -3.79 -4.68
C ALA A 25 -2.36 -3.95 -4.45
N THR A 26 -1.89 -3.80 -3.21
CA THR A 26 -0.46 -3.98 -2.88
C THR A 26 0.03 -5.38 -3.23
N ALA A 27 -0.71 -6.43 -2.87
CA ALA A 27 -0.36 -7.82 -3.19
C ALA A 27 -0.28 -8.07 -4.71
N THR A 28 -1.19 -7.47 -5.48
CA THR A 28 -1.19 -7.54 -6.94
C THR A 28 0.08 -6.92 -7.51
N GLN A 29 0.49 -5.74 -7.02
CA GLN A 29 1.69 -5.07 -7.54
C GLN A 29 2.98 -5.80 -7.18
N TYR A 30 3.10 -6.34 -5.96
CA TYR A 30 4.22 -7.23 -5.60
C TYR A 30 4.29 -8.47 -6.50
N THR A 31 3.15 -9.08 -6.81
CA THR A 31 3.08 -10.25 -7.70
C THR A 31 3.53 -9.90 -9.12
N LEU A 32 3.25 -8.68 -9.60
CA LEU A 32 3.73 -8.20 -10.89
C LEU A 32 5.25 -8.04 -10.91
N ILE A 33 5.86 -7.47 -9.87
CA ILE A 33 7.33 -7.41 -9.73
C ILE A 33 7.93 -8.81 -9.78
N ASP A 34 7.40 -9.73 -8.99
CA ASP A 34 7.88 -11.11 -8.91
C ASP A 34 7.72 -11.86 -10.26
N THR A 35 6.61 -11.64 -10.96
CA THR A 35 6.38 -12.18 -12.31
C THR A 35 7.42 -11.66 -13.30
N GLN A 36 7.70 -10.35 -13.27
CA GLN A 36 8.71 -9.73 -14.14
C GLN A 36 10.13 -10.22 -13.82
N ALA A 37 10.45 -10.38 -12.53
CA ALA A 37 11.71 -10.96 -12.10
C ALA A 37 11.90 -12.38 -12.64
N ARG A 38 10.87 -13.23 -12.58
CA ARG A 38 10.91 -14.58 -13.17
C ARG A 38 10.94 -14.58 -14.69
N ALA A 39 10.48 -13.51 -15.35
CA ALA A 39 10.53 -13.33 -16.80
C ALA A 39 11.88 -12.78 -17.30
N GLY A 40 12.87 -12.58 -16.42
CA GLY A 40 14.21 -12.12 -16.78
C GLY A 40 14.48 -10.64 -16.51
N ASN A 41 13.55 -9.93 -15.89
CA ASN A 41 13.72 -8.53 -15.47
C ASN A 41 13.82 -8.47 -13.94
N PRO A 42 14.99 -8.80 -13.35
CA PRO A 42 15.15 -8.75 -11.90
C PRO A 42 14.90 -7.34 -11.35
N PHE A 43 14.66 -7.24 -10.04
CA PHE A 43 14.32 -5.97 -9.38
C PHE A 43 15.27 -4.82 -9.74
N ASP A 44 16.59 -5.09 -9.79
CA ASP A 44 17.61 -4.08 -10.12
C ASP A 44 17.44 -3.51 -11.55
N VAL A 45 16.97 -4.32 -12.50
CA VAL A 45 16.66 -3.84 -13.86
C VAL A 45 15.38 -3.02 -13.84
N LEU A 46 14.36 -3.49 -13.12
CA LEU A 46 13.09 -2.79 -13.02
C LEU A 46 13.24 -1.39 -12.39
N ILE A 47 14.10 -1.24 -11.38
CA ILE A 47 14.33 0.06 -10.71
C ILE A 47 15.12 1.04 -11.59
N MET A 48 16.04 0.54 -12.43
CA MET A 48 16.78 1.38 -13.39
C MET A 48 15.85 2.06 -14.39
N ASP A 49 14.78 1.36 -14.83
CA ASP A 49 13.81 1.89 -15.78
C ASP A 49 12.58 2.53 -15.10
N ALA A 50 12.45 2.44 -13.78
CA ALA A 50 11.29 2.95 -13.04
C ALA A 50 11.08 4.46 -13.28
N GLN A 51 12.12 5.28 -13.23
CA GLN A 51 11.98 6.72 -13.44
C GLN A 51 11.54 7.12 -14.87
N ARG A 52 11.56 6.17 -15.81
CA ARG A 52 11.32 6.41 -17.24
C ARG A 52 9.92 5.97 -17.69
N ASN A 53 9.21 5.21 -16.86
CA ASN A 53 7.88 4.70 -17.17
C ASN A 53 6.99 4.68 -15.91
N ALA A 54 5.93 5.49 -15.89
CA ALA A 54 4.97 5.51 -14.78
C ALA A 54 4.25 4.16 -14.58
N GLU A 55 4.10 3.37 -15.65
CA GLU A 55 3.48 2.04 -15.61
C GLU A 55 4.46 0.93 -15.17
N ASN A 56 5.71 1.29 -14.82
CA ASN A 56 6.67 0.33 -14.31
C ASN A 56 6.12 -0.32 -13.01
N PRO A 57 6.26 -1.66 -12.85
CA PRO A 57 5.85 -2.38 -11.64
C PRO A 57 6.37 -1.76 -10.34
N ILE A 58 7.55 -1.14 -10.35
CA ILE A 58 8.11 -0.46 -9.17
C ILE A 58 7.27 0.77 -8.81
N ASN A 59 6.97 1.64 -9.77
CA ASN A 59 6.19 2.86 -9.51
C ASN A 59 4.77 2.54 -9.05
N THR A 60 4.11 1.63 -9.76
CA THR A 60 2.75 1.18 -9.42
C THR A 60 2.70 0.49 -8.05
N THR A 61 3.76 -0.23 -7.65
CA THR A 61 3.90 -0.76 -6.28
C THR A 61 4.08 0.36 -5.24
N ILE A 62 4.92 1.36 -5.51
CA ILE A 62 5.11 2.52 -4.62
C ILE A 62 3.79 3.27 -4.43
N ASP A 63 3.02 3.46 -5.50
CA ASP A 63 1.73 4.15 -5.44
C ASP A 63 0.69 3.33 -4.66
N ALA A 64 0.67 1.99 -4.84
CA ALA A 64 -0.17 1.11 -4.03
C ALA A 64 0.20 1.16 -2.53
N LEU A 65 1.49 1.19 -2.20
CA LEU A 65 1.97 1.32 -0.82
C LEU A 65 1.59 2.67 -0.20
N LYS A 66 1.70 3.77 -0.96
CA LYS A 66 1.26 5.10 -0.51
C LYS A 66 -0.25 5.12 -0.29
N ALA A 67 -1.03 4.59 -1.22
CA ALA A 67 -2.48 4.51 -1.10
C ALA A 67 -2.89 3.68 0.13
N GLN A 68 -2.24 2.53 0.34
CA GLN A 68 -2.45 1.71 1.53
C GLN A 68 -2.10 2.44 2.82
N SER A 69 -0.95 3.11 2.88
CA SER A 69 -0.54 3.88 4.06
C SER A 69 -1.53 4.99 4.37
N ASN A 70 -1.94 5.77 3.37
CA ASN A 70 -2.93 6.84 3.54
C ASN A 70 -4.29 6.29 3.98
N GLY A 71 -4.73 5.17 3.40
CA GLY A 71 -5.94 4.48 3.82
C GLY A 71 -5.90 4.11 5.30
N LEU A 72 -4.80 3.53 5.78
CA LEU A 72 -4.64 3.16 7.19
C LEU A 72 -4.65 4.36 8.14
N ILE A 73 -4.12 5.51 7.70
CA ILE A 73 -4.17 6.76 8.48
C ILE A 73 -5.61 7.23 8.62
N SER A 74 -6.35 7.34 7.50
CA SER A 74 -7.77 7.72 7.52
C SER A 74 -8.61 6.76 8.36
N MET A 75 -8.30 5.46 8.30
CA MET A 75 -8.96 4.45 9.14
C MET A 75 -8.73 4.65 10.63
N ALA A 76 -7.51 5.03 11.04
CA ALA A 76 -7.22 5.31 12.43
C ALA A 76 -7.98 6.54 12.94
N GLU A 77 -8.18 7.55 12.07
CA GLU A 77 -9.01 8.72 12.35
C GLU A 77 -10.49 8.35 12.48
N ASP A 78 -11.03 7.55 11.55
CA ASP A 78 -12.42 7.07 11.57
C ASP A 78 -12.74 6.20 12.79
N LEU A 79 -11.74 5.41 13.24
CA LEU A 79 -11.84 4.61 14.46
C LEU A 79 -11.60 5.43 15.74
N ASN A 80 -11.33 6.73 15.61
CA ASN A 80 -11.02 7.65 16.70
C ASN A 80 -9.88 7.13 17.60
N LEU A 81 -8.87 6.50 16.99
CA LEU A 81 -7.67 5.97 17.66
C LEU A 81 -6.60 7.05 17.89
N GLY A 82 -6.88 8.28 17.47
CA GLY A 82 -5.98 9.42 17.52
C GLY A 82 -5.40 9.77 16.14
N THR A 83 -4.63 10.85 16.09
CA THR A 83 -3.96 11.29 14.87
C THR A 83 -2.75 10.41 14.58
N VAL A 84 -2.72 9.80 13.41
CA VAL A 84 -1.54 9.07 12.91
C VAL A 84 -0.78 10.00 11.97
N SER A 85 0.41 10.43 12.37
CA SER A 85 1.30 11.25 11.53
C SER A 85 2.41 10.39 10.96
N VAL A 86 2.56 10.41 9.63
CA VAL A 86 3.78 9.90 8.97
C VAL A 86 4.78 11.04 8.94
N THR A 87 5.85 10.89 9.72
CA THR A 87 6.97 11.84 9.66
C THR A 87 7.78 11.54 8.40
N ASP A 88 7.81 12.49 7.47
CA ASP A 88 8.70 12.43 6.32
C ASP A 88 10.12 12.77 6.80
N THR A 89 10.92 11.75 7.10
CA THR A 89 12.32 11.93 7.50
C THR A 89 13.22 11.70 6.30
N THR A 90 13.83 12.76 5.77
CA THR A 90 14.95 12.64 4.84
C THR A 90 16.26 12.26 5.53
N GLU A 91 16.26 12.21 6.88
CA GLU A 91 17.46 11.97 7.72
C GLU A 91 18.21 10.67 7.42
N ALA A 92 17.60 9.72 6.71
CA ALA A 92 18.27 8.48 6.31
C ALA A 92 19.20 8.64 5.07
N PHE A 93 19.19 9.81 4.41
CA PHE A 93 19.93 10.08 3.18
C PHE A 93 20.81 11.34 3.21
N ASP A 94 20.95 11.98 4.38
CA ASP A 94 21.88 13.11 4.62
C ASP A 94 23.25 12.64 5.14
#